data_AF-A0A550I758-F1
#
_entry.id   AF-A0A550I758-F1
#
_cell.length_a   1.000
_cell.length_b   1.000
_cell.length_c   1.000
_cell.angle_alpha   90.00
_cell.angle_beta   90.00
_cell.angle_gamma   90.00
#
_symmetry.space_group_name_H-M   'P 1'
#
loop_
_entity.id
_entity.type
_entity.pdbx_description
1 polymer ?
#
loop_
_entity_poly.entity_id
_entity_poly.type
_entity_poly.pdbx_seq_one_letter_code
_entity_poly.pdbx_strand_id
1 'polypeptide(L)'
;MRNFALLIFLISISQPMIGQKIEGIWMSYNDRIIDENNWHSNNIEGIIINFDQNEISQIASDSSFQIKINKNESLIESEFANLNSKYKLYQTDSLEVEIASNTKSVFHPLNLNHPINTSKQKIENLIAGDCWRILNDSIKTKFLNDIHPISDSNGNIKMLETIWVQSRPMVGNWFIGEIRNNFFLFLTIEDKTERNIYQIVSVEKDKINLIPLQEHHYKIREIKTCM
;
A
#
# COMPACT_ATOMS: atom_id res chain seq x y z
N MET A 1 -49.21 -22.84 32.97
CA MET A 1 -48.72 -23.04 31.59
C MET A 1 -48.57 -21.68 30.94
N ARG A 2 -47.38 -21.08 31.06
CA ARG A 2 -47.09 -19.72 30.57
C ARG A 2 -45.63 -19.70 30.13
N ASN A 3 -45.32 -20.51 29.14
CA ASN A 3 -44.02 -20.65 28.49
C ASN A 3 -44.35 -21.25 27.12
N PHE A 4 -44.12 -20.52 26.02
CA PHE A 4 -43.86 -21.05 24.67
C PHE A 4 -43.91 -19.98 23.56
N ALA A 5 -44.25 -18.72 23.87
CA ALA A 5 -44.36 -17.66 22.85
C ALA A 5 -43.10 -16.77 22.68
N LEU A 6 -41.93 -17.20 23.17
CA LEU A 6 -40.71 -16.37 23.17
C LEU A 6 -39.52 -16.98 22.41
N LEU A 7 -39.75 -18.04 21.61
CA LEU A 7 -38.67 -18.75 20.90
C LEU A 7 -38.68 -18.61 19.37
N ILE A 8 -39.64 -17.88 18.77
CA ILE A 8 -39.73 -17.76 17.30
C ILE A 8 -39.14 -16.42 16.78
N PHE A 9 -38.83 -15.47 17.66
CA PHE A 9 -38.26 -14.16 17.25
C PHE A 9 -36.73 -14.08 17.28
N LEU A 10 -36.02 -15.17 17.58
CA LEU A 10 -34.56 -15.21 17.66
C LEU A 10 -33.87 -15.84 16.43
N ILE A 11 -34.62 -16.21 15.39
CA ILE A 11 -34.07 -16.89 14.19
C ILE A 11 -33.99 -15.95 12.97
N SER A 12 -34.50 -14.71 13.06
CA SER A 12 -34.56 -13.79 11.91
C SER A 12 -33.48 -12.69 11.88
N ILE A 13 -32.38 -12.81 12.64
CA ILE A 13 -31.23 -11.87 12.55
C ILE A 13 -29.92 -12.53 12.09
N SER A 14 -29.95 -13.79 11.66
CA SER A 14 -28.78 -14.41 11.01
C SER A 14 -28.95 -14.48 9.50
N GLN A 15 -29.11 -13.32 8.86
CA GLN A 15 -28.53 -13.17 7.52
C GLN A 15 -27.19 -12.48 7.70
N PRO A 16 -26.04 -13.13 7.40
CA PRO A 16 -24.81 -12.39 7.14
C PRO A 16 -25.02 -11.65 5.81
N MET A 17 -25.81 -10.58 5.85
CA MET A 17 -26.03 -9.71 4.71
C MET A 17 -25.01 -8.58 4.83
N ILE A 18 -23.81 -8.84 4.32
CA ILE A 18 -23.07 -7.98 3.40
C ILE A 18 -22.16 -8.97 2.65
N GLY A 19 -22.68 -9.53 1.57
CA GLY A 19 -21.81 -9.99 0.49
C GLY A 19 -21.19 -8.73 -0.10
N GLN A 20 -20.10 -8.26 0.49
CA GLN A 20 -19.36 -7.12 -0.01
C GLN A 20 -19.00 -7.48 -1.45
N LYS A 21 -19.51 -6.71 -2.41
CA LYS A 21 -19.22 -6.98 -3.83
C LYS A 21 -17.74 -6.70 -4.00
N ILE A 22 -16.94 -7.76 -4.12
CA ILE A 22 -15.51 -7.64 -4.32
C ILE A 22 -15.29 -7.15 -5.75
N GLU A 23 -15.03 -5.85 -5.87
CA GLU A 23 -14.85 -5.11 -7.11
C GLU A 23 -13.81 -4.01 -6.90
N GLY A 24 -13.35 -3.40 -7.99
CA GLY A 24 -12.37 -2.34 -7.96
C GLY A 24 -10.93 -2.82 -7.81
N ILE A 25 -10.06 -1.88 -7.45
CA ILE A 25 -8.62 -2.09 -7.31
C ILE A 25 -8.27 -2.05 -5.82
N TRP A 26 -7.55 -3.07 -5.38
CA TRP A 26 -7.15 -3.25 -3.98
C TRP A 26 -5.64 -3.35 -3.91
N MET A 27 -5.03 -2.86 -2.83
CA MET A 27 -3.58 -2.86 -2.64
C MET A 27 -3.19 -3.46 -1.30
N SER A 28 -2.12 -4.26 -1.27
CA SER A 28 -1.56 -4.82 -0.04
C SER A 28 -0.75 -3.78 0.72
N TYR A 29 -1.02 -3.68 2.02
CA TYR A 29 -0.21 -2.96 2.99
C TYR A 29 -0.62 -3.35 4.41
N ASN A 30 0.24 -3.11 5.41
CA ASN A 30 0.07 -3.64 6.77
C ASN A 30 -0.02 -5.17 6.81
N ASP A 31 0.83 -5.83 6.00
CA ASP A 31 0.90 -7.28 5.90
C ASP A 31 1.30 -7.90 7.26
N ARG A 32 0.75 -9.08 7.57
CA ARG A 32 0.93 -9.73 8.88
C ARG A 32 1.80 -10.98 8.77
N ILE A 33 2.74 -11.11 9.69
CA ILE A 33 3.58 -12.31 9.80
C ILE A 33 2.75 -13.45 10.43
N ILE A 34 2.88 -14.66 9.88
CA ILE A 34 2.14 -15.86 10.35
C ILE A 34 2.88 -16.51 11.53
N ASP A 35 4.21 -16.65 11.45
CA ASP A 35 5.09 -17.19 12.49
C ASP A 35 6.04 -16.13 13.03
N GLU A 36 5.82 -15.74 14.29
CA GLU A 36 6.64 -14.77 15.02
C GLU A 36 8.10 -15.24 15.20
N ASN A 37 8.37 -16.55 15.15
CA ASN A 37 9.74 -17.08 15.23
C ASN A 37 10.54 -16.86 13.94
N ASN A 38 9.85 -16.49 12.85
CA ASN A 38 10.43 -16.18 11.56
C ASN A 38 9.97 -14.77 11.14
N TRP A 39 10.31 -13.80 12.00
CA TRP A 39 9.88 -12.39 12.01
C TRP A 39 10.20 -11.56 10.75
N HIS A 40 10.76 -12.16 9.70
CA HIS A 40 11.02 -11.46 8.45
C HIS A 40 9.71 -11.29 7.68
N SER A 41 9.22 -10.05 7.59
CA SER A 41 8.26 -9.67 6.56
C SER A 41 9.00 -9.50 5.24
N ASN A 42 8.43 -9.98 4.14
CA ASN A 42 9.09 -9.90 2.83
C ASN A 42 9.10 -8.48 2.23
N ASN A 43 8.72 -7.43 2.97
CA ASN A 43 8.58 -6.04 2.47
C ASN A 43 7.77 -5.92 1.16
N ILE A 44 6.89 -6.88 0.87
CA ILE A 44 6.10 -6.94 -0.38
C ILE A 44 4.79 -6.14 -0.23
N GLU A 45 4.90 -4.92 0.28
CA GLU A 45 3.77 -3.99 0.24
C GLU A 45 3.63 -3.39 -1.15
N GLY A 46 2.40 -3.06 -1.52
CA GLY A 46 2.08 -2.51 -2.83
C GLY A 46 1.83 -3.55 -3.91
N ILE A 47 1.46 -4.79 -3.55
CA ILE A 47 0.83 -5.72 -4.50
C ILE A 47 -0.57 -5.18 -4.78
N ILE A 48 -0.98 -5.19 -6.04
CA ILE A 48 -2.29 -4.71 -6.47
C ILE A 48 -3.08 -5.89 -7.02
N ILE A 49 -4.33 -6.03 -6.58
CA ILE A 49 -5.33 -6.91 -7.21
C ILE A 49 -6.40 -6.03 -7.83
N ASN A 50 -6.60 -6.16 -9.14
CA ASN A 50 -7.65 -5.49 -9.88
C ASN A 50 -8.77 -6.51 -10.15
N PHE A 51 -9.81 -6.48 -9.32
CA PHE A 51 -10.94 -7.40 -9.41
C PHE A 51 -11.86 -7.13 -10.62
N ASP A 52 -11.76 -5.95 -11.22
CA ASP A 52 -12.52 -5.60 -12.42
C ASP A 52 -11.89 -6.20 -13.68
N GLN A 53 -10.56 -6.28 -13.71
CA GLN A 53 -9.79 -6.75 -14.86
C GLN A 53 -9.19 -8.15 -14.65
N ASN A 54 -9.33 -8.73 -13.46
CA ASN A 54 -8.72 -10.00 -13.06
C ASN A 54 -7.20 -9.99 -13.26
N GLU A 55 -6.53 -8.97 -12.73
CA GLU A 55 -5.09 -8.81 -12.83
C GLU A 55 -4.44 -8.65 -11.46
N ILE A 56 -3.19 -9.11 -11.35
CA ILE A 56 -2.30 -8.83 -10.23
C ILE A 56 -1.06 -8.09 -10.74
N SER A 57 -0.60 -7.09 -10.01
CA SER A 57 0.63 -6.37 -10.33
C SER A 57 1.34 -5.92 -9.06
N GLN A 58 2.52 -5.32 -9.21
CA GLN A 58 3.23 -4.66 -8.12
C GLN A 58 3.37 -3.18 -8.47
N ILE A 59 3.02 -2.28 -7.56
CA ILE A 59 2.99 -0.83 -7.78
C ILE A 59 4.33 -0.22 -8.22
N ALA A 60 5.44 -0.86 -7.88
CA ALA A 60 6.79 -0.46 -8.28
C ALA A 60 7.19 -0.98 -9.67
N SER A 61 6.39 -1.86 -10.27
CA SER A 61 6.62 -2.51 -11.56
C SER A 61 5.56 -2.09 -12.58
N ASP A 62 5.96 -1.99 -13.84
CA ASP A 62 5.04 -1.75 -14.97
C ASP A 62 4.39 -3.04 -15.49
N SER A 63 4.68 -4.19 -14.86
CA SER A 63 4.12 -5.49 -15.25
C SER A 63 2.84 -5.83 -14.48
N SER A 64 1.83 -6.31 -15.22
CA SER A 64 0.66 -6.99 -14.68
C SER A 64 0.54 -8.41 -15.23
N PHE A 65 -0.10 -9.27 -14.45
CA PHE A 65 -0.34 -10.67 -14.77
C PHE A 65 -1.81 -10.99 -14.61
N GLN A 66 -2.35 -11.75 -15.55
CA GLN A 66 -3.73 -12.23 -15.46
C GLN A 66 -3.85 -13.25 -14.34
N ILE A 67 -4.97 -13.19 -13.62
CA ILE A 67 -5.35 -14.13 -12.56
C ILE A 67 -6.78 -14.64 -12.80
N LYS A 68 -7.13 -15.78 -12.23
CA LYS A 68 -8.50 -16.28 -12.17
C LYS A 68 -9.03 -16.01 -10.77
N ILE A 69 -10.24 -15.44 -10.68
CA ILE A 69 -10.87 -15.12 -9.39
C ILE A 69 -12.21 -15.85 -9.32
N ASN A 70 -12.28 -16.90 -8.51
CA ASN A 70 -13.53 -17.58 -8.20
C ASN A 70 -14.15 -16.94 -6.96
N LYS A 71 -15.11 -16.03 -7.17
CA LYS A 71 -15.78 -15.30 -6.08
C LYS A 71 -16.63 -16.20 -5.19
N ASN A 72 -17.15 -17.31 -5.72
CA ASN A 72 -17.98 -18.25 -4.95
C ASN A 72 -17.13 -19.05 -3.96
N GLU A 73 -15.92 -19.41 -4.36
CA GLU A 73 -14.98 -20.19 -3.52
C GLU A 73 -14.00 -19.31 -2.75
N SER A 74 -14.07 -17.98 -2.95
CA SER A 74 -13.12 -17.01 -2.44
C SER A 74 -11.67 -17.39 -2.79
N LEU A 75 -11.42 -17.71 -4.06
CA LEU A 75 -10.14 -18.23 -4.54
C LEU A 75 -9.52 -17.30 -5.59
N ILE A 76 -8.22 -17.07 -5.48
CA ILE A 76 -7.40 -16.41 -6.51
C ILE A 76 -6.34 -17.40 -6.99
N GLU A 77 -6.27 -17.58 -8.30
CA GLU A 77 -5.33 -18.48 -8.96
C GLU A 77 -4.49 -17.73 -9.99
N SER A 78 -3.19 -18.00 -10.04
CA SER A 78 -2.27 -17.51 -11.06
C SER A 78 -1.22 -18.57 -11.37
N GLU A 79 -1.19 -19.03 -12.62
CA GLU A 79 -0.15 -19.96 -13.08
C GLU A 79 1.22 -19.28 -13.14
N PHE A 80 1.28 -17.99 -13.45
CA PHE A 80 2.53 -17.24 -13.53
C PHE A 80 3.16 -16.99 -12.15
N ALA A 81 2.33 -16.65 -11.16
CA ALA A 81 2.80 -16.40 -9.80
C ALA A 81 2.82 -17.67 -8.92
N ASN A 82 2.48 -18.86 -9.47
CA ASN A 82 2.20 -20.07 -8.71
C ASN A 82 1.27 -19.82 -7.51
N LEU A 83 0.31 -18.92 -7.69
CA LEU A 83 -0.62 -18.49 -6.66
C LEU A 83 -1.85 -19.39 -6.73
N ASN A 84 -2.21 -20.02 -5.61
CA ASN A 84 -3.47 -20.73 -5.45
C ASN A 84 -3.95 -20.51 -4.03
N SER A 85 -4.55 -19.34 -3.80
CA SER A 85 -4.75 -18.81 -2.46
C SER A 85 -6.20 -18.43 -2.25
N LYS A 86 -6.75 -18.94 -1.15
CA LYS A 86 -8.04 -18.48 -0.65
C LYS A 86 -7.87 -17.09 -0.06
N TYR A 87 -8.84 -16.23 -0.31
CA TYR A 87 -8.98 -14.97 0.38
C TYR A 87 -10.16 -15.03 1.36
N LYS A 88 -10.10 -14.18 2.39
CA LYS A 88 -11.21 -14.02 3.34
C LYS A 88 -11.33 -12.57 3.74
N LEU A 89 -12.52 -12.17 4.15
CA LEU A 89 -12.73 -10.86 4.76
C LEU A 89 -11.88 -10.74 6.03
N TYR A 90 -11.15 -9.64 6.13
CA TYR A 90 -10.38 -9.24 7.28
C TYR A 90 -10.98 -7.95 7.84
N GLN A 91 -11.31 -7.97 9.13
CA GLN A 91 -12.08 -6.92 9.79
C GLN A 91 -13.39 -6.63 9.04
N THR A 92 -13.62 -5.40 8.58
CA THR A 92 -14.89 -4.96 7.98
C THR A 92 -14.80 -4.59 6.50
N ASP A 93 -13.60 -4.34 5.97
CA ASP A 93 -13.41 -3.70 4.66
C ASP A 93 -12.15 -4.16 3.91
N SER A 94 -11.45 -5.16 4.43
CA SER A 94 -10.15 -5.59 3.92
C SER A 94 -10.17 -7.08 3.58
N LEU A 95 -9.24 -7.54 2.74
CA LEU A 95 -9.11 -8.95 2.37
C LEU A 95 -7.76 -9.49 2.83
N GLU A 96 -7.74 -10.65 3.44
CA GLU A 96 -6.51 -11.37 3.76
C GLU A 96 -6.25 -12.44 2.70
N VAL A 97 -5.07 -12.41 2.10
CA VAL A 97 -4.61 -13.37 1.09
C VAL A 97 -3.20 -13.85 1.45
N GLU A 98 -2.98 -15.15 1.41
CA GLU A 98 -1.64 -15.71 1.58
C GLU A 98 -0.93 -15.73 0.22
N ILE A 99 -0.08 -14.74 -0.05
CA ILE A 99 0.63 -14.64 -1.34
C ILE A 99 2.05 -15.17 -1.24
N ALA A 100 2.72 -14.95 -0.11
CA ALA A 100 4.09 -15.40 0.13
C ALA A 100 4.18 -16.21 1.42
N SER A 101 5.13 -17.14 1.47
CA SER A 101 5.36 -17.98 2.63
C SER A 101 5.59 -17.14 3.88
N ASN A 102 4.89 -17.51 4.96
CA ASN A 102 4.94 -16.87 6.27
C ASN A 102 4.36 -15.44 6.38
N THR A 103 3.71 -14.92 5.34
CA THR A 103 3.04 -13.60 5.38
C THR A 103 1.63 -13.65 4.83
N LYS A 104 0.73 -12.99 5.53
CA LYS A 104 -0.65 -12.73 5.13
C LYS A 104 -0.75 -11.30 4.63
N SER A 105 -0.89 -11.16 3.33
CA SER A 105 -1.07 -9.85 2.73
C SER A 105 -2.48 -9.34 2.99
N VAL A 106 -2.56 -8.09 3.46
CA VAL A 106 -3.84 -7.44 3.78
C VAL A 106 -4.14 -6.43 2.69
N PHE A 107 -5.13 -6.75 1.86
CA PHE A 107 -5.58 -5.93 0.77
C PHE A 107 -6.66 -4.99 1.23
N HIS A 108 -6.47 -3.71 0.93
CA HIS A 108 -7.44 -2.66 1.19
C HIS A 108 -7.96 -2.10 -0.14
N PRO A 109 -9.27 -1.80 -0.25
CA PRO A 109 -9.84 -1.17 -1.43
C PRO A 109 -9.25 0.24 -1.60
N LEU A 110 -8.77 0.56 -2.81
CA LEU A 110 -8.20 1.87 -3.08
C LEU A 110 -9.28 2.89 -3.46
N ASN A 111 -9.22 4.04 -2.81
CA ASN A 111 -9.97 5.22 -3.21
C ASN A 111 -9.24 5.97 -4.34
N LEU A 112 -9.58 5.70 -5.60
CA LEU A 112 -8.95 6.31 -6.78
C LEU A 112 -9.62 7.62 -7.23
N ASN A 113 -10.21 8.37 -6.29
CA ASN A 113 -10.94 9.61 -6.58
C ASN A 113 -10.06 10.88 -6.58
N HIS A 114 -8.74 10.73 -6.61
CA HIS A 114 -7.77 11.84 -6.68
C HIS A 114 -6.87 11.75 -7.93
N PRO A 115 -7.45 11.66 -9.15
CA PRO A 115 -6.64 11.66 -10.35
C PRO A 115 -5.96 13.02 -10.54
N ILE A 116 -4.68 13.00 -10.92
CA ILE A 116 -3.89 14.21 -11.16
C ILE A 116 -3.43 14.19 -12.61
N ASN A 117 -3.68 15.29 -13.33
CA ASN A 117 -3.25 15.43 -14.71
C ASN A 117 -1.76 15.83 -14.77
N THR A 118 -0.89 14.88 -14.47
CA THR A 118 0.58 15.02 -14.50
C THR A 118 1.20 13.65 -14.77
N SER A 119 2.52 13.59 -14.96
CA SER A 119 3.26 12.32 -15.04
C SER A 119 3.99 12.01 -13.73
N LYS A 120 4.24 10.72 -13.47
CA LYS A 120 5.13 10.23 -12.41
C LYS A 120 6.46 10.98 -12.40
N GLN A 121 7.12 11.09 -13.56
CA GLN A 121 8.40 11.79 -13.70
C GLN A 121 8.34 13.27 -13.28
N LYS A 122 7.24 13.97 -13.60
CA LYS A 122 7.08 15.37 -13.21
C LYS A 122 6.92 15.49 -11.69
N ILE A 123 6.19 14.59 -11.04
CA ILE A 123 6.08 14.55 -9.57
C ILE A 123 7.45 14.27 -8.94
N GLU A 124 8.16 13.26 -9.45
CA GLU A 124 9.49 12.92 -8.98
C GLU A 124 10.46 14.09 -9.09
N ASN A 125 10.43 14.86 -10.18
CA ASN A 125 11.30 16.03 -10.36
C ASN A 125 10.96 17.19 -9.42
N LEU A 126 9.73 17.29 -8.90
CA LEU A 126 9.35 18.30 -7.91
C LEU A 126 9.84 17.93 -6.50
N ILE A 127 9.87 16.63 -6.21
CA ILE A 127 10.31 16.07 -4.93
C ILE A 127 11.82 15.90 -4.89
N ALA A 128 12.44 15.41 -5.95
CA ALA A 128 13.87 15.18 -5.97
C ALA A 128 14.63 16.52 -5.97
N GLY A 129 15.69 16.59 -5.17
CA GLY A 129 16.56 17.76 -5.15
C GLY A 129 17.49 17.80 -3.95
N ASP A 130 18.57 18.58 -4.08
CA ASP A 130 19.57 18.75 -3.04
C ASP A 130 19.12 19.79 -1.99
N CYS A 131 17.97 19.52 -1.35
CA CYS A 131 17.45 20.36 -0.27
C CYS A 131 16.91 19.52 0.89
N TRP A 132 17.19 19.98 2.12
CA TRP A 132 16.68 19.36 3.34
C TRP A 132 15.27 19.83 3.67
N ARG A 133 14.38 18.87 3.92
CA ARG A 133 12.98 19.09 4.26
C ARG A 133 12.69 18.53 5.63
N ILE A 134 11.84 19.23 6.38
CA ILE A 134 11.37 18.74 7.67
C ILE A 134 10.11 17.93 7.42
N LEU A 135 10.15 16.60 7.62
CA LEU A 135 8.96 15.73 7.47
C LEU A 135 8.10 15.73 8.73
N ASN A 136 8.73 15.91 9.89
CA ASN A 136 8.09 16.13 11.19
C ASN A 136 9.08 16.84 12.12
N ASP A 137 8.69 17.11 13.37
CA ASP A 137 9.50 17.87 14.35
C ASP A 137 10.91 17.32 14.61
N SER A 138 11.22 16.09 14.20
CA SER A 138 12.49 15.41 14.54
C SER A 138 13.28 14.88 13.33
N ILE A 139 12.73 14.94 12.12
CA ILE A 139 13.33 14.30 10.95
C ILE A 139 13.50 15.30 9.81
N LYS A 140 14.75 15.43 9.36
CA LYS A 140 15.08 16.07 8.09
C LYS A 140 15.30 15.01 7.03
N THR A 141 14.75 15.20 5.84
CA THR A 141 15.01 14.31 4.70
C THR A 141 15.44 15.06 3.46
N LYS A 142 16.15 14.36 2.58
CA LYS A 142 16.51 14.79 1.24
C LYS A 142 16.17 13.67 0.28
N PHE A 143 15.30 13.97 -0.67
CA PHE A 143 14.87 13.03 -1.70
C PHE A 143 15.83 13.14 -2.88
N LEU A 144 16.60 12.08 -3.11
CA LEU A 144 17.61 12.05 -4.16
C LEU A 144 17.09 11.35 -5.41
N ASN A 145 17.70 11.64 -6.57
CA ASN A 145 17.45 10.91 -7.81
C ASN A 145 18.35 9.68 -7.97
N ASP A 146 19.33 9.51 -7.08
CA ASP A 146 20.20 8.33 -7.05
C ASP A 146 19.38 7.06 -6.84
N ILE A 147 19.71 6.02 -7.61
CA ILE A 147 19.03 4.72 -7.54
C ILE A 147 19.44 4.02 -6.24
N HIS A 148 18.45 3.51 -5.50
CA HIS A 148 18.70 2.74 -4.29
C HIS A 148 19.23 1.34 -4.63
N PRO A 149 20.20 0.77 -3.87
CA PRO A 149 20.75 -0.56 -4.14
C PRO A 149 19.74 -1.72 -4.19
N ILE A 150 18.56 -1.56 -3.59
CA ILE A 150 17.48 -2.56 -3.59
C ILE A 150 16.56 -2.45 -4.80
N SER A 151 16.75 -1.43 -5.65
CA SER A 151 15.90 -1.24 -6.81
C SER A 151 15.96 -2.44 -7.74
N ASP A 152 14.83 -2.74 -8.38
CA ASP A 152 14.79 -3.66 -9.50
C ASP A 152 15.59 -3.14 -10.71
N SER A 153 15.68 -3.95 -11.76
CA SER A 153 16.35 -3.59 -13.02
C SER A 153 15.81 -2.32 -13.68
N ASN A 154 14.63 -1.85 -13.29
CA ASN A 154 14.00 -0.66 -13.84
C ASN A 154 14.44 0.63 -13.12
N GLY A 155 15.19 0.53 -12.01
CA GLY A 155 15.74 1.69 -11.31
C GLY A 155 14.68 2.60 -10.68
N ASN A 156 13.48 2.05 -10.41
CA ASN A 156 12.33 2.82 -9.94
C ASN A 156 12.45 3.28 -8.47
N ILE A 157 13.29 2.61 -7.68
CA ILE A 157 13.46 2.91 -6.25
C ILE A 157 14.66 3.83 -6.07
N LYS A 158 14.44 4.99 -5.45
CA LYS A 158 15.41 6.06 -5.29
C LYS A 158 15.84 6.23 -3.83
N MET A 159 17.00 6.84 -3.63
CA MET A 159 17.56 7.10 -2.30
C MET A 159 16.82 8.22 -1.55
N LEU A 160 16.56 7.98 -0.27
CA LEU A 160 16.14 8.98 0.70
C LEU A 160 17.25 9.13 1.76
N GLU A 161 17.85 10.31 1.86
CA GLU A 161 18.71 10.61 3.01
C GLU A 161 17.86 11.16 4.15
N THR A 162 18.14 10.67 5.36
CA THR A 162 17.43 11.07 6.57
C THR A 162 18.43 11.49 7.64
N ILE A 163 18.16 12.60 8.33
CA ILE A 163 18.87 13.01 9.55
C ILE A 163 17.84 13.20 10.66
N TRP A 164 17.93 12.37 11.70
CA TRP A 164 17.25 12.63 12.97
C TRP A 164 17.98 13.74 13.72
N VAL A 165 17.27 14.50 14.54
CA VAL A 165 17.87 15.50 15.44
C VAL A 165 19.04 14.87 16.20
N GLN A 166 20.24 15.47 16.05
CA GLN A 166 21.49 15.03 16.71
C GLN A 166 21.98 13.61 16.36
N SER A 167 21.55 13.04 15.24
CA SER A 167 21.96 11.69 14.81
C SER A 167 22.81 11.69 13.54
N ARG A 168 23.38 10.52 13.22
CA ARG A 168 24.07 10.29 11.95
C ARG A 168 23.06 10.23 10.79
N PRO A 169 23.47 10.59 9.56
CA PRO A 169 22.65 10.34 8.39
C PRO A 169 22.33 8.86 8.23
N MET A 170 21.11 8.58 7.84
CA MET A 170 20.57 7.27 7.54
C MET A 170 20.10 7.26 6.09
N VAL A 171 20.08 6.06 5.49
CA VAL A 171 19.61 5.85 4.12
C VAL A 171 18.36 5.00 4.18
N GLY A 172 17.31 5.53 3.57
CA GLY A 172 16.12 4.78 3.21
C GLY A 172 15.86 4.94 1.72
N ASN A 173 14.63 4.68 1.31
CA ASN A 173 14.25 4.72 -0.09
C ASN A 173 12.88 5.34 -0.31
N TRP A 174 12.64 5.79 -1.54
CA TRP A 174 11.35 6.30 -1.97
C TRP A 174 11.08 6.01 -3.44
N PHE A 175 9.81 5.98 -3.82
CA PHE A 175 9.38 5.97 -5.22
C PHE A 175 7.93 6.44 -5.35
N ILE A 176 7.53 6.75 -6.58
CA ILE A 176 6.15 7.11 -6.92
C ILE A 176 5.50 5.95 -7.68
N GLY A 177 4.39 5.45 -7.13
CA GLY A 177 3.46 4.54 -7.80
C GLY A 177 2.35 5.30 -8.52
N GLU A 178 1.81 4.71 -9.58
CA GLU A 178 0.68 5.27 -10.33
C GLU A 178 -0.38 4.20 -10.62
N ILE A 179 -1.65 4.52 -10.37
CA ILE A 179 -2.80 3.71 -10.78
C ILE A 179 -3.89 4.64 -11.31
N ARG A 180 -4.23 4.54 -12.60
CA ARG A 180 -5.29 5.36 -13.23
C ARG A 180 -5.12 6.86 -12.89
N ASN A 181 -3.92 7.40 -13.08
CA ASN A 181 -3.54 8.79 -12.78
C ASN A 181 -3.68 9.21 -11.29
N ASN A 182 -3.92 8.27 -10.37
CA ASN A 182 -3.74 8.50 -8.95
C ASN A 182 -2.31 8.12 -8.58
N PHE A 183 -1.65 8.97 -7.80
CA PHE A 183 -0.25 8.79 -7.47
C PHE A 183 -0.08 8.46 -5.99
N PHE A 184 0.90 7.63 -5.71
CA PHE A 184 1.20 7.16 -4.36
C PHE A 184 2.69 7.35 -4.09
N LEU A 185 3.02 7.96 -2.96
CA LEU A 185 4.39 8.04 -2.47
C LEU A 185 4.62 6.89 -1.50
N PHE A 186 5.60 6.07 -1.83
CA PHE A 186 6.14 5.06 -0.94
C PHE A 186 7.48 5.55 -0.42
N LEU A 187 7.70 5.49 0.89
CA LEU A 187 8.99 5.84 1.49
C LEU A 187 9.31 5.02 2.74
N THR A 188 10.58 4.68 2.90
CA THR A 188 11.14 4.17 4.15
C THR A 188 12.14 5.21 4.66
N ILE A 189 12.10 5.52 5.95
CA ILE A 189 13.02 6.50 6.57
C ILE A 189 14.44 5.92 6.68
N GLU A 190 14.51 4.62 6.92
CA GLU A 190 15.69 3.75 6.88
C GLU A 190 15.30 2.42 6.21
N ASP A 191 16.23 1.76 5.51
CA ASP A 191 15.97 0.48 4.82
C ASP A 191 15.31 -0.62 5.65
N LYS A 192 15.52 -0.64 6.97
CA LYS A 192 14.95 -1.64 7.88
C LYS A 192 13.65 -1.21 8.53
N THR A 193 13.19 0.02 8.26
CA THR A 193 11.92 0.54 8.80
C THR A 193 10.76 0.15 7.92
N GLU A 194 9.58 0.12 8.53
CA GLU A 194 8.32 -0.05 7.82
C GLU A 194 8.18 0.98 6.70
N ARG A 195 7.61 0.51 5.59
CA ARG A 195 7.30 1.35 4.45
C ARG A 195 6.07 2.20 4.78
N ASN A 196 6.16 3.47 4.41
CA ASN A 196 5.11 4.44 4.60
C ASN A 196 4.47 4.73 3.25
N ILE A 197 3.15 4.63 3.18
CA ILE A 197 2.41 4.79 1.93
C ILE A 197 1.43 5.95 2.05
N TYR A 198 1.55 6.89 1.13
CA TYR A 198 0.71 8.08 1.06
C TYR A 198 0.09 8.19 -0.33
N GLN A 199 -1.19 8.54 -0.42
CA GLN A 199 -1.80 8.96 -1.66
C GLN A 199 -1.54 10.44 -1.85
N ILE A 200 -1.04 10.80 -3.03
CA ILE A 200 -0.88 12.18 -3.44
C ILE A 200 -2.24 12.68 -3.90
N VAL A 201 -2.77 13.68 -3.20
CA VAL A 201 -4.10 14.24 -3.50
C VAL A 201 -4.03 15.49 -4.37
N SER A 202 -2.92 16.22 -4.33
CA SER A 202 -2.66 17.33 -5.24
C SER A 202 -1.16 17.64 -5.34
N VAL A 203 -0.78 18.23 -6.48
CA VAL A 203 0.59 18.66 -6.79
C VAL A 203 0.53 20.14 -7.15
N GLU A 204 1.16 20.96 -6.33
CA GLU A 204 1.31 22.41 -6.52
C GLU A 204 2.79 22.72 -6.83
N LYS A 205 3.11 24.00 -7.08
CA LYS A 205 4.48 24.39 -7.44
C LYS A 205 5.44 24.20 -6.25
N ASP A 206 5.03 24.59 -5.06
CA ASP A 206 5.83 24.65 -3.85
C ASP A 206 5.58 23.48 -2.88
N LYS A 207 4.53 22.68 -3.12
CA LYS A 207 4.18 21.56 -2.25
C LYS A 207 3.40 20.45 -2.94
N ILE A 208 3.41 19.29 -2.31
CA ILE A 208 2.60 18.12 -2.64
C ILE A 208 1.81 17.73 -1.41
N ASN A 209 0.49 17.64 -1.54
CA ASN A 209 -0.40 17.28 -0.43
C ASN A 209 -0.64 15.77 -0.43
N LEU A 210 -0.65 15.19 0.77
CA LEU A 210 -0.66 13.75 1.02
C LEU A 210 -1.76 13.34 2.00
N ILE A 211 -2.35 12.17 1.76
CA ILE A 211 -3.12 11.44 2.76
C ILE A 211 -2.45 10.08 3.04
N PRO A 212 -2.19 9.71 4.30
CA PRO A 212 -1.62 8.41 4.64
C PRO A 212 -2.65 7.30 4.38
N LEU A 213 -2.20 6.15 3.87
CA LEU A 213 -3.05 4.95 3.73
C LEU A 213 -2.98 4.03 4.95
N GLN A 214 -1.95 4.17 5.79
CA GLN A 214 -1.77 3.34 6.98
C GLN A 214 -1.61 4.23 8.22
N GLU A 215 -1.84 3.64 9.39
CA GLU A 215 -1.48 4.27 10.65
C GLU A 215 0.04 4.20 10.83
N HIS A 216 0.71 5.34 10.67
CA HIS A 216 2.16 5.43 10.78
C HIS A 216 2.62 6.33 11.92
N HIS A 217 3.86 6.09 12.36
CA HIS A 217 4.58 7.01 13.23
C HIS A 217 4.74 8.41 12.61
N TYR A 218 4.86 8.48 11.28
CA TYR A 218 5.07 9.74 10.56
C TYR A 218 3.76 10.20 9.93
N LYS A 219 3.11 11.22 10.50
CA LYS A 219 1.84 11.76 10.00
C LYS A 219 2.08 12.84 8.93
N ILE A 220 2.81 12.49 7.87
CA ILE A 220 3.16 13.44 6.81
C ILE A 220 1.89 13.81 6.03
N ARG A 221 1.63 15.12 5.91
CA ARG A 221 0.49 15.68 5.17
C ARG A 221 0.91 16.48 3.95
N GLU A 222 2.15 16.94 3.93
CA GLU A 222 2.71 17.71 2.83
C GLU A 222 4.20 17.42 2.66
N ILE A 223 4.68 17.54 1.43
CA ILE A 223 6.10 17.64 1.09
C ILE A 223 6.32 18.95 0.36
N LYS A 224 7.14 19.84 0.93
CA LYS A 224 7.56 21.07 0.26
C LYS A 224 8.51 20.73 -0.90
N THR A 225 8.40 21.39 -2.05
CA THR A 225 9.33 21.16 -3.17
C THR A 225 10.68 21.85 -2.92
N CYS A 226 11.71 21.53 -3.70
CA CYS A 226 13.03 22.20 -3.59
C CYS A 226 13.12 23.50 -4.41
N MET A 227 11.98 24.06 -4.85
CA MET A 227 11.93 25.30 -5.65
C MET A 227 11.92 26.56 -4.82
#